data_AF-A0A7I7K343-F1
#
_entry.id   AF-A0A7I7K343-F1
#
_cell.length_a   1.000
_cell.length_b   1.000
_cell.length_c   1.000
_cell.angle_alpha   90.00
_cell.angle_beta   90.00
_cell.angle_gamma   90.00
#
_symmetry.space_group_name_H-M   'P 1'
#
loop_
_entity.id
_entity.type
_entity.pdbx_description
1 polymer ?
#
loop_
_entity_poly.entity_id
_entity_poly.type
_entity_poly.pdbx_seq_one_letter_code
_entity_poly.pdbx_strand_id
1 'polypeptide(L)'
;MSIEEQFLFFWPLIILAITVIAVRWQWREERFTVAMAIVIGGVTAASLVWAFHLSSVSPTWAYFGTFTRLWELGAGALLATPVGVLSRTPDWLRPLLSWIGVGALAASASLIGDATAFPAPWALLPVAGTLLVIAAGVGREPAFQPLLRNRALTYVGNISYSLYLVHWPVIVLLAAVMSASVYYDAAVLALAFGLAIALHHFVDTPVRYASVAAVRQARRDFKHRLFHVEFATKVAGVAALLLITASLVAYAARPDAYKAAPQPVCCGPTHAGTPSPQR
;
A
#
# COMPACT_ATOMS: atom_id res chain seq x y z
N MET A 1 -8.16 -8.70 2.11
CA MET A 1 -7.39 -9.41 3.16
C MET A 1 -7.52 -10.93 3.11
N SER A 2 -8.69 -11.56 2.95
CA SER A 2 -8.79 -13.04 2.77
C SER A 2 -8.23 -13.57 1.42
N ILE A 3 -8.13 -12.69 0.42
CA ILE A 3 -7.68 -12.97 -0.95
C ILE A 3 -6.14 -13.08 -1.08
N GLU A 4 -5.38 -12.36 -0.26
CA GLU A 4 -3.91 -12.43 -0.25
C GLU A 4 -3.38 -13.70 0.44
N GLU A 5 -4.10 -14.22 1.45
CA GLU A 5 -3.70 -15.44 2.17
C GLU A 5 -3.77 -16.69 1.29
N GLN A 6 -4.73 -16.76 0.37
CA GLN A 6 -4.82 -17.85 -0.61
C GLN A 6 -3.65 -17.82 -1.59
N PHE A 7 -3.26 -16.64 -2.07
CA PHE A 7 -2.09 -16.46 -2.95
C PHE A 7 -0.78 -16.87 -2.26
N LEU A 8 -0.61 -16.43 -1.02
CA LEU A 8 0.57 -16.74 -0.19
C LEU A 8 0.73 -18.23 0.08
N PHE A 9 -0.33 -19.03 -0.04
CA PHE A 9 -0.25 -20.49 0.12
C PHE A 9 0.04 -21.23 -1.20
N PHE A 10 -0.59 -20.80 -2.31
CA PHE A 10 -0.43 -21.47 -3.61
C PHE A 10 0.98 -21.33 -4.18
N TRP A 11 1.61 -20.16 -4.06
CA TRP A 11 2.92 -19.91 -4.64
C TRP A 11 4.06 -20.72 -4.01
N PRO A 12 4.21 -20.78 -2.67
CA PRO A 12 5.17 -21.66 -2.03
C PRO A 12 4.94 -23.12 -2.37
N LEU A 13 3.67 -23.56 -2.52
CA LEU A 13 3.37 -24.93 -2.90
C LEU A 13 3.83 -25.25 -4.32
N ILE A 14 3.60 -24.35 -5.28
CA ILE A 14 4.06 -24.52 -6.68
C ILE A 14 5.60 -24.54 -6.72
N ILE A 15 6.25 -23.57 -6.06
CA ILE A 15 7.72 -23.52 -5.99
C ILE A 15 8.27 -24.78 -5.32
N LEU A 16 7.67 -25.22 -4.22
CA LEU A 16 8.06 -26.44 -3.51
C LEU A 16 7.88 -27.67 -4.39
N ALA A 17 6.75 -27.81 -5.08
CA ALA A 17 6.50 -28.94 -5.97
C ALA A 17 7.54 -29.01 -7.10
N ILE A 18 7.81 -27.89 -7.78
CA ILE A 18 8.83 -27.82 -8.83
C ILE A 18 10.22 -28.12 -8.25
N THR A 19 10.54 -27.60 -7.06
CA THR A 19 11.81 -27.84 -6.38
C THR A 19 11.98 -29.31 -6.00
N VAL A 20 10.95 -29.95 -5.42
CA VAL A 20 10.94 -31.37 -5.07
C VAL A 20 11.15 -32.21 -6.31
N ILE A 21 10.42 -31.93 -7.40
CA ILE A 21 10.56 -32.64 -8.68
C ILE A 21 11.96 -32.45 -9.25
N ALA A 22 12.49 -31.23 -9.27
CA ALA A 22 13.81 -30.90 -9.79
C ALA A 22 14.92 -31.61 -9.01
N VAL A 23 14.82 -31.66 -7.67
CA VAL A 23 15.76 -32.41 -6.82
C VAL A 23 15.62 -33.91 -7.04
N ARG A 24 14.39 -34.43 -7.14
CA ARG A 24 14.10 -35.87 -7.32
C ARG A 24 14.63 -36.40 -8.66
N TRP A 25 14.58 -35.58 -9.71
CA TRP A 25 15.04 -35.91 -11.06
C TRP A 25 16.36 -35.24 -11.46
N GLN A 26 17.09 -34.66 -10.49
CA GLN A 26 18.42 -34.07 -10.69
C GLN A 26 18.47 -33.09 -11.88
N TRP A 27 17.47 -32.21 -11.97
CA TRP A 27 17.41 -31.22 -13.03
C TRP A 27 18.58 -30.24 -12.93
N ARG A 28 19.15 -29.86 -14.10
CA ARG A 28 20.10 -28.75 -14.19
C ARG A 28 19.37 -27.43 -13.91
N GLU A 29 20.10 -26.44 -13.39
CA GLU A 29 19.56 -25.10 -13.07
C GLU A 29 18.80 -24.45 -14.24
N GLU A 30 19.30 -24.64 -15.48
CA GLU A 30 18.65 -24.15 -16.70
C GLU A 30 17.24 -24.75 -16.87
N ARG A 31 17.10 -26.07 -16.67
CA ARG A 31 15.80 -26.76 -16.80
C ARG A 31 14.83 -26.33 -15.72
N PHE A 32 15.31 -26.16 -14.49
CA PHE A 32 14.51 -25.65 -13.38
C PHE A 32 14.00 -24.23 -13.68
N THR A 33 14.87 -23.33 -14.13
CA THR A 33 14.51 -21.94 -14.45
C THR A 33 13.50 -21.88 -15.59
N VAL A 34 13.68 -22.66 -16.65
CA VAL A 34 12.74 -22.72 -17.78
C VAL A 34 11.39 -23.30 -17.34
N ALA A 35 11.37 -24.40 -16.58
CA ALA A 35 10.13 -24.98 -16.08
C ALA A 35 9.37 -23.99 -15.18
N MET A 36 10.08 -23.29 -14.30
CA MET A 36 9.53 -22.24 -13.46
C MET A 36 8.95 -21.10 -14.32
N ALA A 37 9.69 -20.60 -15.30
CA ALA A 37 9.22 -19.56 -16.20
C ALA A 37 7.98 -19.98 -17.00
N ILE A 38 7.90 -21.23 -17.47
CA ILE A 38 6.74 -21.76 -18.19
C ILE A 38 5.51 -21.82 -17.27
N VAL A 39 5.65 -22.37 -16.06
CA VAL A 39 4.54 -22.49 -15.10
C VAL A 39 4.03 -21.12 -14.70
N ILE A 40 4.94 -20.23 -14.30
CA ILE A 40 4.59 -18.85 -13.92
C ILE A 40 3.97 -18.12 -15.11
N GLY A 41 4.55 -18.28 -16.30
CA GLY A 41 4.08 -17.66 -17.54
C GLY A 41 2.66 -18.10 -17.89
N GLY A 42 2.38 -19.40 -17.80
CA GLY A 42 1.05 -19.95 -18.02
C GLY A 42 0.02 -19.41 -17.03
N VAL A 43 0.35 -19.39 -15.73
CA VAL A 43 -0.53 -18.85 -14.68
C VAL A 43 -0.77 -17.35 -14.87
N THR A 44 0.27 -16.60 -15.20
CA THR A 44 0.21 -15.15 -15.46
C THR A 44 -0.66 -14.86 -16.68
N ALA A 45 -0.48 -15.59 -17.78
CA ALA A 45 -1.27 -15.41 -18.99
C ALA A 45 -2.75 -15.77 -18.77
N ALA A 46 -3.03 -16.90 -18.11
CA ALA A 46 -4.39 -17.31 -17.78
C ALA A 46 -5.09 -16.28 -16.88
N SER A 47 -4.38 -15.78 -15.86
CA SER A 47 -4.87 -14.72 -14.99
C SER A 47 -5.14 -13.42 -15.75
N LEU A 48 -4.26 -13.02 -16.67
CA LEU A 48 -4.43 -11.81 -17.46
C LEU A 48 -5.65 -11.92 -18.39
N VAL A 49 -5.82 -13.04 -19.08
CA VAL A 49 -7.01 -13.30 -19.91
C VAL A 49 -8.27 -13.23 -19.08
N TRP A 50 -8.25 -13.85 -17.89
CA TRP A 50 -9.36 -13.78 -16.95
C TRP A 50 -9.63 -12.35 -16.46
N ALA A 51 -8.58 -11.56 -16.23
CA ALA A 51 -8.67 -10.15 -15.87
C ALA A 51 -9.39 -9.33 -16.96
N PHE A 52 -9.03 -9.51 -18.23
CA PHE A 52 -9.71 -8.86 -19.36
C PHE A 52 -11.18 -9.27 -19.47
N HIS A 53 -11.46 -10.56 -19.33
CA HIS A 53 -12.82 -11.05 -19.40
C HIS A 53 -13.68 -10.48 -18.26
N LEU A 54 -13.25 -10.64 -17.01
CA LEU A 54 -14.05 -10.20 -15.87
C LEU A 54 -14.13 -8.68 -15.75
N SER A 55 -13.10 -7.93 -16.16
CA SER A 55 -13.15 -6.46 -16.15
C SER A 55 -14.17 -5.90 -17.16
N SER A 56 -14.51 -6.65 -18.22
CA SER A 56 -15.55 -6.24 -19.18
C SER A 56 -16.96 -6.63 -18.74
N VAL A 57 -17.10 -7.71 -17.96
CA VAL A 57 -18.40 -8.20 -17.47
C VAL A 57 -18.79 -7.55 -16.14
N SER A 58 -17.85 -7.48 -15.20
CA SER A 58 -18.07 -6.87 -13.89
C SER A 58 -16.76 -6.31 -13.29
N PRO A 59 -16.50 -5.01 -13.48
CA PRO A 59 -15.31 -4.33 -12.94
C PRO A 59 -15.14 -4.49 -11.43
N THR A 60 -16.22 -4.44 -10.65
CA THR A 60 -16.16 -4.56 -9.18
C THR A 60 -15.66 -5.94 -8.75
N TRP A 61 -16.19 -7.01 -9.36
CA TRP A 61 -15.71 -8.36 -9.08
C TRP A 61 -14.28 -8.58 -9.57
N ALA A 62 -13.91 -7.99 -10.71
CA ALA A 62 -12.55 -8.03 -11.22
C ALA A 62 -11.56 -7.32 -10.28
N TYR A 63 -11.95 -6.20 -9.69
CA TYR A 63 -11.14 -5.44 -8.72
C TYR A 63 -10.87 -6.24 -7.44
N PHE A 64 -11.88 -6.91 -6.90
CA PHE A 64 -11.73 -7.71 -5.68
C PHE A 64 -11.25 -9.16 -5.94
N GLY A 65 -11.15 -9.59 -7.19
CA GLY A 65 -10.75 -10.96 -7.52
C GLY A 65 -9.26 -11.23 -7.34
N THR A 66 -8.87 -12.28 -6.62
CA THR A 66 -7.47 -12.73 -6.55
C THR A 66 -6.94 -13.11 -7.94
N PHE A 67 -7.73 -13.92 -8.66
CA PHE A 67 -7.31 -14.54 -9.91
C PHE A 67 -7.19 -13.55 -11.07
N THR A 68 -7.90 -12.41 -11.01
CA THR A 68 -7.79 -11.32 -11.99
C THR A 68 -6.59 -10.40 -11.73
N ARG A 69 -5.98 -10.48 -10.54
CA ARG A 69 -4.82 -9.67 -10.15
C ARG A 69 -3.52 -10.47 -10.08
N LEU A 70 -3.62 -11.79 -10.13
CA LEU A 70 -2.50 -12.73 -10.02
C LEU A 70 -1.39 -12.46 -11.04
N TRP A 71 -1.75 -12.03 -12.25
CA TRP A 71 -0.81 -11.70 -13.31
C TRP A 71 0.09 -10.49 -12.96
N GLU A 72 -0.36 -9.55 -12.12
CA GLU A 72 0.44 -8.38 -11.71
C GLU A 72 1.71 -8.86 -10.97
N LEU A 73 1.53 -9.78 -10.01
CA LEU A 73 2.61 -10.41 -9.25
C LEU A 73 3.39 -11.42 -10.10
N GLY A 74 2.69 -12.18 -10.95
CA GLY A 74 3.29 -13.12 -11.89
C GLY A 74 4.25 -12.44 -12.87
N ALA A 75 3.94 -11.24 -13.35
CA ALA A 75 4.83 -10.47 -14.22
C ALA A 75 6.14 -10.08 -13.51
N GLY A 76 6.07 -9.71 -12.23
CA GLY A 76 7.26 -9.48 -11.40
C GLY A 76 8.09 -10.75 -11.20
N ALA A 77 7.44 -11.89 -10.96
CA ALA A 77 8.11 -13.18 -10.82
C ALA A 77 8.79 -13.63 -12.13
N LEU A 78 8.17 -13.39 -13.29
CA LEU A 78 8.77 -13.65 -14.60
C LEU A 78 10.00 -12.78 -14.84
N LEU A 79 9.97 -11.51 -14.42
CA LEU A 79 11.12 -10.61 -14.53
C LEU A 79 12.34 -11.09 -13.72
N ALA A 80 12.12 -11.87 -12.66
CA ALA A 80 13.19 -12.46 -11.86
C ALA A 80 13.89 -13.64 -12.56
N THR A 81 13.30 -14.22 -13.61
CA THR A 81 13.90 -15.39 -14.29
C THR A 81 15.12 -15.03 -15.16
N PRO A 82 15.14 -13.94 -15.96
CA PRO A 82 16.31 -13.55 -16.75
C PRO A 82 17.27 -12.61 -16.01
N VAL A 83 17.42 -12.70 -14.68
CA VAL A 83 18.27 -11.77 -13.90
C VAL A 83 19.70 -11.70 -14.44
N GLY A 84 20.28 -12.82 -14.89
CA GLY A 84 21.60 -12.84 -15.52
C GLY A 84 21.67 -12.02 -16.81
N VAL A 85 20.62 -12.02 -17.62
CA VAL A 85 20.52 -11.21 -18.85
C VAL A 85 20.30 -9.74 -18.49
N LEU A 86 19.37 -9.45 -17.57
CA LEU A 86 19.06 -8.09 -17.12
C LEU A 86 20.28 -7.41 -16.46
N SER A 87 21.13 -8.17 -15.77
CA SER A 87 22.36 -7.65 -15.16
C SER A 87 23.35 -7.09 -16.20
N ARG A 88 23.26 -7.54 -17.46
CA ARG A 88 24.11 -7.11 -18.59
C ARG A 88 23.53 -5.92 -19.36
N THR A 89 22.43 -5.33 -18.88
CA THR A 89 21.84 -4.12 -19.48
C THR A 89 22.89 -3.00 -19.56
N PRO A 90 23.07 -2.35 -20.74
CA PRO A 90 24.01 -1.24 -20.89
C PRO A 90 23.72 -0.09 -19.93
N ASP A 91 24.78 0.51 -19.38
CA ASP A 91 24.64 1.55 -18.34
C ASP A 91 23.87 2.80 -18.79
N TRP A 92 23.91 3.13 -20.09
CA TRP A 92 23.16 4.25 -20.65
C TRP A 92 21.65 3.97 -20.76
N LEU A 93 21.25 2.70 -20.87
CA LEU A 93 19.85 2.30 -21.03
C LEU A 93 19.13 2.21 -19.68
N ARG A 94 19.87 1.91 -18.60
CA ARG A 94 19.37 1.86 -17.22
C ARG A 94 18.59 3.12 -16.79
N PRO A 95 19.15 4.36 -16.88
CA PRO A 95 18.40 5.55 -16.47
C PRO A 95 17.18 5.79 -17.36
N LEU A 96 17.25 5.47 -18.66
CA LEU A 96 16.10 5.59 -19.56
C LEU A 96 14.95 4.68 -19.13
N LEU A 97 15.23 3.39 -18.88
CA LEU A 97 14.23 2.44 -18.36
C LEU A 97 13.64 2.92 -17.03
N SER A 98 14.48 3.39 -16.11
CA SER A 98 14.05 3.90 -14.80
C SER A 98 13.11 5.09 -14.95
N TRP A 99 13.46 6.09 -15.76
CA TRP A 99 12.65 7.31 -15.92
C TRP A 99 11.38 7.08 -16.74
N ILE A 100 11.41 6.22 -17.77
CA ILE A 100 10.20 5.78 -18.46
C ILE A 100 9.27 5.07 -17.49
N GLY A 101 9.81 4.19 -16.65
CA GLY A 101 9.03 3.47 -15.65
C GLY A 101 8.38 4.41 -14.62
N VAL A 102 9.14 5.37 -14.07
CA VAL A 102 8.61 6.42 -13.19
C VAL A 102 7.56 7.27 -13.90
N GLY A 103 7.80 7.64 -15.15
CA GLY A 103 6.83 8.38 -15.97
C GLY A 103 5.52 7.61 -16.16
N ALA A 104 5.60 6.30 -16.42
CA ALA A 104 4.43 5.43 -16.51
C ALA A 104 3.68 5.32 -15.18
N LEU A 105 4.38 5.24 -14.05
CA LEU A 105 3.77 5.27 -12.72
C LEU A 105 3.05 6.59 -12.43
N ALA A 106 3.70 7.72 -12.74
CA ALA A 106 3.11 9.05 -12.59
C ALA A 106 1.90 9.23 -13.51
N ALA A 107 1.99 8.78 -14.77
CA ALA A 107 0.86 8.80 -15.70
C ALA A 107 -0.30 7.95 -15.20
N SER A 108 -0.01 6.77 -14.63
CA SER A 108 -1.04 5.89 -14.07
C SER A 108 -1.84 6.58 -12.96
N ALA A 109 -1.20 7.38 -12.10
CA ALA A 109 -1.88 8.11 -11.02
C ALA A 109 -2.89 9.15 -11.53
N SER A 110 -2.68 9.69 -12.74
CA SER A 110 -3.59 10.68 -13.34
C SER A 110 -4.61 10.06 -14.31
N LEU A 111 -4.29 8.91 -14.92
CA LEU A 111 -5.11 8.25 -15.93
C LEU A 111 -6.11 7.25 -15.33
N ILE A 112 -5.79 6.66 -14.18
CA ILE A 112 -6.64 5.68 -13.50
C ILE A 112 -7.48 6.41 -12.46
N GLY A 113 -8.80 6.36 -12.62
CA GLY A 113 -9.76 6.96 -11.70
C GLY A 113 -11.01 6.10 -11.54
N ASP A 114 -12.01 6.63 -10.82
CA ASP A 114 -13.21 5.87 -10.42
C ASP A 114 -14.02 5.29 -11.59
N ALA A 115 -13.93 5.92 -12.77
CA ALA A 115 -14.63 5.50 -13.98
C ALA A 115 -13.86 4.46 -14.82
N THR A 116 -12.64 4.08 -14.43
CA THR A 116 -11.80 3.18 -15.22
C THR A 116 -12.01 1.71 -14.83
N ALA A 117 -12.07 0.82 -15.83
CA ALA A 117 -12.16 -0.62 -15.59
C ALA A 117 -10.83 -1.15 -15.05
N PHE A 118 -10.81 -1.57 -13.79
CA PHE A 118 -9.62 -2.13 -13.12
C PHE A 118 -9.88 -3.60 -12.76
N PRO A 119 -8.90 -4.52 -12.89
CA PRO A 119 -7.47 -4.31 -13.19
C PRO A 119 -7.11 -4.22 -14.68
N ALA A 120 -7.80 -4.86 -15.62
CA ALA A 120 -7.40 -4.85 -17.03
C ALA A 120 -8.30 -3.92 -17.88
N PRO A 121 -7.73 -3.12 -18.81
CA PRO A 121 -6.32 -3.03 -19.21
C PRO A 121 -5.48 -2.07 -18.35
N TRP A 122 -6.10 -1.25 -17.51
CA TRP A 122 -5.46 -0.06 -16.94
C TRP A 122 -4.29 -0.36 -16.00
N ALA A 123 -4.26 -1.52 -15.33
CA ALA A 123 -3.13 -1.95 -14.53
C ALA A 123 -1.90 -2.37 -15.36
N LEU A 124 -2.01 -2.55 -16.69
CA LEU A 124 -0.85 -2.81 -17.56
C LEU A 124 0.17 -1.67 -17.49
N LEU A 125 -0.29 -0.43 -17.43
CA LEU A 125 0.58 0.74 -17.37
C LEU A 125 1.41 0.81 -16.07
N PRO A 126 0.84 0.74 -14.86
CA PRO A 126 1.62 0.74 -13.63
C PRO A 126 2.44 -0.54 -13.46
N VAL A 127 1.96 -1.71 -13.93
CA VAL A 127 2.75 -2.95 -13.91
C VAL A 127 3.96 -2.82 -14.81
N ALA A 128 3.80 -2.42 -16.07
CA ALA A 128 4.92 -2.21 -16.99
C ALA A 128 5.89 -1.14 -16.46
N GLY A 129 5.37 -0.04 -15.92
CA GLY A 129 6.19 1.00 -15.28
C GLY A 129 7.04 0.45 -14.13
N THR A 130 6.44 -0.35 -13.25
CA THR A 130 7.14 -1.02 -12.14
C THR A 130 8.20 -1.98 -12.65
N LEU A 131 7.90 -2.81 -13.66
CA LEU A 131 8.86 -3.75 -14.24
C LEU A 131 10.07 -3.03 -14.85
N LEU A 132 9.86 -1.89 -15.51
CA LEU A 132 10.95 -1.07 -16.07
C LEU A 132 11.85 -0.49 -14.98
N VAL A 133 11.27 0.02 -13.88
CA VAL A 133 12.05 0.54 -12.74
C VAL A 133 12.87 -0.58 -12.08
N ILE A 134 12.27 -1.76 -11.88
CA ILE A 134 12.97 -2.91 -11.30
C ILE A 134 14.08 -3.39 -12.24
N ALA A 135 13.78 -3.57 -13.53
CA ALA A 135 14.74 -4.04 -14.53
C ALA A 135 15.97 -3.12 -14.62
N ALA A 136 15.77 -1.81 -14.55
CA ALA A 136 16.85 -0.82 -14.55
C ALA A 136 17.84 -1.03 -13.40
N GLY A 137 17.34 -1.44 -12.22
CA GLY A 137 18.13 -1.67 -11.01
C GLY A 137 18.87 -3.00 -10.94
N VAL A 138 18.65 -3.94 -11.87
CA VAL A 138 19.25 -5.28 -11.80
C VAL A 138 20.74 -5.22 -12.13
N GLY A 139 21.60 -5.63 -11.19
CA GLY A 139 23.06 -5.79 -11.39
C GLY A 139 23.90 -4.52 -11.16
N ARG A 140 23.37 -3.32 -11.47
CA ARG A 140 23.98 -2.02 -11.16
C ARG A 140 22.90 -0.97 -10.95
N GLU A 141 23.22 0.05 -10.16
CA GLU A 141 22.31 1.18 -9.95
C GLU A 141 22.30 2.13 -11.18
N PRO A 142 21.13 2.52 -11.71
CA PRO A 142 21.01 3.55 -12.72
C PRO A 142 21.50 4.92 -12.23
N ALA A 143 22.13 5.68 -13.12
CA ALA A 143 22.49 7.07 -12.86
C ALA A 143 21.25 7.92 -12.52
N PHE A 144 21.42 8.95 -11.68
CA PHE A 144 20.36 9.88 -11.24
C PHE A 144 19.21 9.27 -10.41
N GLN A 145 19.40 8.06 -9.86
CA GLN A 145 18.50 7.51 -8.83
C GLN A 145 18.55 8.10 -7.40
N PRO A 146 19.42 9.06 -7.00
CA PRO A 146 19.35 9.62 -5.64
C PRO A 146 17.97 10.21 -5.30
N LEU A 147 17.23 10.67 -6.31
CA LEU A 147 15.88 11.21 -6.13
C LEU A 147 14.89 10.13 -5.63
N LEU A 148 14.98 8.91 -6.17
CA LEU A 148 14.14 7.77 -5.78
C LEU A 148 14.63 7.07 -4.50
N ARG A 149 15.92 7.22 -4.16
CA ARG A 149 16.55 6.62 -2.98
C ARG A 149 16.73 7.60 -1.81
N ASN A 150 16.05 8.74 -1.82
CA ASN A 150 16.04 9.60 -0.66
C ASN A 150 15.48 8.83 0.54
N ARG A 151 16.15 8.94 1.70
CA ARG A 151 15.74 8.37 2.98
C ARG A 151 14.26 8.56 3.27
N ALA A 152 13.69 9.71 2.88
CA ALA A 152 12.25 9.97 3.05
C ALA A 152 11.37 8.98 2.26
N LEU A 153 11.63 8.79 0.96
CA LEU A 153 10.84 7.87 0.12
C LEU A 153 11.05 6.42 0.54
N THR A 154 12.28 6.04 0.87
CA THR A 154 12.57 4.69 1.41
C THR A 154 11.83 4.46 2.72
N TYR A 155 11.78 5.47 3.61
CA TYR A 155 11.06 5.36 4.87
C TYR A 155 9.54 5.23 4.67
N VAL A 156 8.95 6.01 3.75
CA VAL A 156 7.54 5.86 3.38
C VAL A 156 7.27 4.45 2.85
N GLY A 157 8.18 3.89 2.04
CA GLY A 157 8.13 2.50 1.61
C GLY A 157 8.17 1.51 2.77
N ASN A 158 9.02 1.74 3.77
CA ASN A 158 9.14 0.86 4.95
C ASN A 158 7.86 0.82 5.79
N ILE A 159 7.19 1.96 5.96
CA ILE A 159 5.93 2.06 6.73
C ILE A 159 4.68 1.75 5.89
N SER A 160 4.83 1.49 4.58
CA SER A 160 3.70 1.34 3.64
C SER A 160 2.73 0.23 4.04
N TYR A 161 3.24 -0.88 4.57
CA TYR A 161 2.42 -1.97 5.09
C TYR A 161 1.58 -1.52 6.28
N SER A 162 2.21 -0.88 7.28
CA SER A 162 1.53 -0.37 8.46
C SER A 162 0.50 0.69 8.10
N LEU A 163 0.81 1.56 7.13
CA LEU A 163 -0.10 2.58 6.60
C LEU A 163 -1.31 1.94 5.92
N TYR A 164 -1.10 0.90 5.10
CA TYR A 164 -2.17 0.15 4.46
C TYR A 164 -3.17 -0.44 5.47
N LEU A 165 -2.69 -0.91 6.62
CA LEU A 165 -3.57 -1.45 7.67
C LEU A 165 -4.45 -0.38 8.33
N VAL A 166 -3.92 0.82 8.58
CA VAL A 166 -4.59 1.80 9.44
C VAL A 166 -5.34 2.89 8.67
N HIS A 167 -4.94 3.23 7.45
CA HIS A 167 -5.49 4.38 6.74
C HIS A 167 -7.00 4.25 6.47
N TRP A 168 -7.50 3.06 6.11
CA TRP A 168 -8.91 2.88 5.76
C TRP A 168 -9.84 3.01 6.98
N PRO A 169 -9.60 2.34 8.13
CA PRO A 169 -10.34 2.62 9.36
C PRO A 169 -10.31 4.09 9.78
N VAL A 170 -9.15 4.76 9.66
CA VAL A 170 -9.00 6.19 9.95
C VAL A 170 -9.93 7.03 9.07
N ILE A 171 -9.94 6.79 7.76
CA ILE A 171 -10.81 7.49 6.80
C ILE A 171 -12.28 7.32 7.20
N VAL A 172 -12.73 6.08 7.41
CA VAL A 172 -14.15 5.79 7.72
C VAL A 172 -14.58 6.39 9.07
N LEU A 173 -13.73 6.30 10.10
CA LEU A 173 -14.02 6.84 11.42
C LEU A 173 -14.07 8.38 11.42
N LEU A 174 -13.14 9.04 10.73
CA LEU A 174 -13.15 10.51 10.64
C LEU A 174 -14.32 11.01 9.77
N ALA A 175 -14.65 10.31 8.69
CA ALA A 175 -15.78 10.66 7.83
C ALA A 175 -17.13 10.61 8.57
N ALA A 176 -17.24 9.79 9.62
CA ALA A 176 -18.43 9.72 10.46
C ALA A 176 -18.61 10.96 11.38
N VAL A 177 -17.53 11.71 11.65
CA VAL A 177 -17.54 12.83 12.61
C VAL A 177 -17.09 14.16 12.02
N MET A 178 -16.61 14.18 10.78
CA MET A 178 -16.16 15.38 10.06
C MET A 178 -16.77 15.41 8.65
N SER A 179 -17.11 16.61 8.20
CA SER A 179 -17.45 16.90 6.81
C SER A 179 -16.20 16.95 5.94
N ALA A 180 -16.36 16.66 4.64
CA ALA A 180 -15.30 16.79 3.65
C ALA A 180 -14.78 18.25 3.63
N SER A 181 -13.51 18.43 4.01
CA SER A 181 -12.85 19.72 4.15
C SER A 181 -11.33 19.53 4.22
N VAL A 182 -10.57 20.61 4.04
CA VAL A 182 -9.10 20.57 4.21
C VAL A 182 -8.68 20.10 5.61
N TYR A 183 -9.51 20.36 6.64
CA TYR A 183 -9.29 19.90 8.01
C TYR A 183 -9.47 18.39 8.12
N TYR A 184 -10.45 17.82 7.41
CA TYR A 184 -10.64 16.37 7.33
C TYR A 184 -9.44 15.71 6.65
N ASP A 185 -9.01 16.21 5.49
CA ASP A 185 -7.87 15.63 4.75
C ASP A 185 -6.57 15.68 5.57
N ALA A 186 -6.31 16.82 6.22
CA ALA A 186 -5.16 16.99 7.10
C ALA A 186 -5.23 16.05 8.32
N ALA A 187 -6.41 15.91 8.95
CA ALA A 187 -6.59 15.05 10.11
C ALA A 187 -6.43 13.56 9.76
N VAL A 188 -6.96 13.13 8.61
CA VAL A 188 -6.80 11.77 8.09
C VAL A 188 -5.33 11.50 7.79
N LEU A 189 -4.66 12.38 7.05
CA LEU A 189 -3.25 12.20 6.68
C LEU A 189 -2.37 12.11 7.93
N ALA A 190 -2.55 13.05 8.87
CA ALA A 190 -1.76 13.09 10.09
C ALA A 190 -2.01 11.84 10.97
N LEU A 191 -3.27 11.45 11.18
CA LEU A 191 -3.58 10.28 12.01
C LEU A 191 -3.11 8.97 11.37
N ALA A 192 -3.34 8.80 10.07
CA ALA A 192 -2.93 7.59 9.35
C ALA A 192 -1.40 7.42 9.37
N PHE A 193 -0.63 8.48 9.07
CA PHE A 193 0.83 8.41 9.16
C PHE A 193 1.33 8.27 10.59
N GLY A 194 0.72 8.95 11.56
CA GLY A 194 1.10 8.83 12.97
C GLY A 194 0.93 7.40 13.49
N LEU A 195 -0.23 6.79 13.22
CA LEU A 195 -0.50 5.40 13.56
C LEU A 195 0.37 4.42 12.78
N ALA A 196 0.63 4.66 11.49
CA ALA A 196 1.50 3.83 10.68
C ALA A 196 2.94 3.81 11.22
N ILE A 197 3.48 4.97 11.60
CA ILE A 197 4.81 5.08 12.20
C ILE A 197 4.84 4.36 13.55
N ALA A 198 3.82 4.55 14.39
CA ALA A 198 3.74 3.85 15.68
C ALA A 198 3.70 2.33 15.47
N LEU A 199 2.81 1.84 14.61
CA LEU A 199 2.66 0.42 14.32
C LEU A 199 3.94 -0.18 13.74
N HIS A 200 4.59 0.52 12.80
CA HIS A 200 5.83 0.06 12.18
C HIS A 200 6.97 -0.16 13.20
N HIS A 201 7.18 0.81 14.09
CA HIS A 201 8.32 0.77 15.02
C HIS A 201 8.05 -0.02 16.29
N PHE A 202 6.80 -0.05 16.78
CA PHE A 202 6.45 -0.72 18.04
C PHE A 202 5.88 -2.13 17.86
N VAL A 203 5.39 -2.49 16.67
CA VAL A 203 4.81 -3.80 16.41
C VAL A 203 5.52 -4.50 15.25
N ASP A 204 5.52 -3.92 14.06
CA ASP A 204 5.97 -4.64 12.86
C ASP A 204 7.48 -4.93 12.90
N THR A 205 8.30 -3.95 13.25
CA THR A 205 9.76 -4.12 13.31
C THR A 205 10.17 -5.12 14.40
N PRO A 206 9.66 -5.01 15.65
CA PRO A 206 9.95 -6.00 16.68
C PRO A 206 9.51 -7.42 16.28
N VAL A 207 8.32 -7.58 15.71
CA VAL A 207 7.79 -8.89 15.30
C VAL A 207 8.58 -9.47 14.12
N ARG A 208 8.97 -8.65 13.14
CA ARG A 208 9.73 -9.09 11.96
C ARG A 208 11.11 -9.66 12.30
N TYR A 209 11.76 -9.14 13.35
CA TYR A 209 13.05 -9.62 13.82
C TYR A 209 12.96 -10.46 15.11
N ALA A 210 11.75 -10.81 15.54
CA ALA A 210 11.52 -11.64 16.72
C ALA A 210 11.95 -13.09 16.46
N SER A 211 13.20 -13.41 16.79
CA SER A 211 13.57 -14.80 17.03
C SER A 211 13.11 -15.24 18.41
N VAL A 212 12.85 -16.56 18.60
CA VAL A 212 12.53 -17.13 19.92
C VAL A 212 13.58 -16.75 20.97
N ALA A 213 14.84 -16.61 20.54
CA ALA A 213 15.95 -16.12 21.37
C ALA A 213 15.82 -14.63 21.71
N ALA A 214 15.53 -13.77 20.73
CA ALA A 214 15.33 -12.32 20.94
C ALA A 214 14.15 -12.03 21.89
N VAL A 215 13.06 -12.79 21.80
CA VAL A 215 11.91 -12.64 22.72
C VAL A 215 12.28 -13.04 24.15
N ARG A 216 13.07 -14.11 24.33
CA ARG A 216 13.57 -14.53 25.65
C ARG A 216 14.54 -13.50 26.23
N GLN A 217 15.40 -12.90 25.41
CA GLN A 217 16.34 -11.87 25.81
C GLN A 217 15.62 -10.56 26.17
N ALA A 218 14.68 -10.09 25.35
CA ALA A 218 13.85 -8.92 25.65
C ALA A 218 13.05 -9.09 26.97
N ARG A 219 12.53 -10.29 27.26
CA ARG A 219 11.91 -10.59 28.57
C ARG A 219 12.90 -10.48 29.73
N ARG A 220 14.16 -10.90 29.55
CA ARG A 220 15.22 -10.76 30.57
C ARG A 220 15.62 -9.29 30.73
N ASP A 221 15.80 -8.56 29.65
CA ASP A 221 16.18 -7.15 29.67
C ASP A 221 15.08 -6.27 30.30
N PHE A 222 13.81 -6.59 30.03
CA PHE A 222 12.66 -5.97 30.69
C PHE A 222 12.64 -6.27 32.19
N LYS A 223 12.90 -7.53 32.59
CA LYS A 223 12.99 -7.94 34.00
C LYS A 223 14.15 -7.24 34.74
N HIS A 224 15.24 -6.94 34.05
CA HIS A 224 16.42 -6.28 34.61
C HIS A 224 16.48 -4.76 34.36
N ARG A 225 15.42 -4.15 33.79
CA ARG A 225 15.34 -2.72 33.45
C ARG A 225 16.49 -2.21 32.55
N LEU A 226 17.08 -3.09 31.73
CA LEU A 226 18.18 -2.77 30.81
C LEU A 226 17.67 -2.40 29.40
N PHE A 227 16.38 -2.09 29.25
CA PHE A 227 15.76 -1.81 27.96
C PHE A 227 16.28 -0.51 27.35
N HIS A 228 17.17 -0.62 26.36
CA HIS A 228 17.66 0.51 25.59
C HIS A 228 16.79 0.67 24.34
N VAL A 229 15.97 1.71 24.31
CA VAL A 229 15.23 2.08 23.11
C VAL A 229 16.19 2.76 22.13
N GLU A 230 16.30 2.22 20.92
CA GLU A 230 17.11 2.82 19.86
C GLU A 230 16.67 4.27 19.57
N PHE A 231 17.62 5.13 19.24
CA PHE A 231 17.35 6.54 18.94
C PHE A 231 16.31 6.70 17.83
N ALA A 232 16.35 5.84 16.80
CA ALA A 232 15.40 5.83 15.70
C ALA A 232 13.95 5.59 16.19
N THR A 233 13.73 4.64 17.10
CA THR A 233 12.41 4.35 17.68
C THR A 233 11.91 5.50 18.55
N LYS A 234 12.79 6.19 19.28
CA LYS A 234 12.42 7.39 20.06
C LYS A 234 11.97 8.53 19.13
N VAL A 235 12.75 8.82 18.08
CA VAL A 235 12.40 9.84 17.08
C VAL A 235 11.09 9.49 16.39
N ALA A 236 10.90 8.23 16.01
CA ALA A 236 9.64 7.75 15.43
C ALA A 236 8.45 7.89 16.39
N GLY A 237 8.64 7.59 17.68
CA GLY A 237 7.61 7.77 18.71
C GLY A 237 7.20 9.24 18.87
N VAL A 238 8.17 10.16 18.88
CA VAL A 238 7.89 11.61 18.92
C VAL A 238 7.18 12.06 17.64
N ALA A 239 7.63 11.63 16.47
CA ALA A 239 6.98 11.96 15.20
C ALA A 239 5.53 11.45 15.14
N ALA A 240 5.29 10.21 15.59
CA ALA A 240 3.93 9.65 15.69
C ALA A 240 3.05 10.47 16.62
N LEU A 241 3.54 10.84 17.80
CA LEU A 241 2.81 11.64 18.77
C LEU A 241 2.47 13.04 18.22
N LEU A 242 3.43 13.69 17.55
CA LEU A 242 3.23 14.98 16.92
C LEU A 242 2.15 14.92 15.83
N LEU A 243 2.15 13.88 15.01
CA LEU A 243 1.15 13.69 13.95
C LEU A 243 -0.24 13.39 14.52
N ILE A 244 -0.34 12.56 15.56
CA ILE A 244 -1.61 12.31 16.25
C ILE A 244 -2.14 13.59 16.89
N THR A 245 -1.26 14.40 17.50
CA THR A 245 -1.63 15.70 18.06
C THR A 245 -2.08 16.66 16.97
N ALA A 246 -1.39 16.70 15.82
CA ALA A 246 -1.78 17.52 14.68
C ALA A 246 -3.17 17.15 14.15
N SER A 247 -3.50 15.86 14.11
CA SER A 247 -4.85 15.39 13.77
C SER A 247 -5.91 15.91 14.75
N LEU A 248 -5.63 15.85 16.05
CA LEU A 248 -6.52 16.39 17.08
C LEU A 248 -6.71 17.91 16.95
N VAL A 249 -5.64 18.64 16.64
CA VAL A 249 -5.71 20.09 16.40
C VAL A 249 -6.54 20.39 15.15
N ALA A 250 -6.34 19.67 14.05
CA ALA A 250 -7.14 19.82 12.83
C ALA A 250 -8.63 19.54 13.08
N TYR A 251 -8.94 18.55 13.91
CA TYR A 251 -10.30 18.27 14.36
C TYR A 251 -10.89 19.41 15.20
N ALA A 252 -10.12 19.97 16.14
CA ALA A 252 -10.59 21.04 17.03
C ALA A 252 -10.71 22.40 16.35
N ALA A 253 -9.84 22.70 15.38
CA ALA A 253 -9.79 23.98 14.67
C ALA A 253 -10.84 24.14 13.56
N ARG A 254 -11.71 23.13 13.36
CA ARG A 254 -12.72 23.15 12.28
C ARG A 254 -13.74 24.29 12.48
N PRO A 255 -14.04 25.09 11.44
CA PRO A 255 -14.97 26.22 11.54
C PRO A 255 -16.38 25.83 11.98
N ASP A 256 -16.80 24.62 11.64
CA ASP A 256 -18.15 24.10 11.87
C ASP A 256 -18.41 23.82 13.36
N ALA A 257 -17.35 23.62 14.16
CA ALA A 257 -17.46 23.39 15.60
C ALA A 257 -18.07 24.59 16.34
N TYR A 258 -17.92 25.80 15.79
CA TYR A 258 -18.43 27.03 16.39
C TYR A 258 -19.84 27.42 15.94
N LYS A 259 -20.38 26.81 14.86
CA LYS A 259 -21.70 27.17 14.32
C LYS A 259 -22.89 26.59 15.11
N ALA A 260 -22.64 25.88 16.20
CA ALA A 260 -23.66 25.23 17.03
C ALA A 260 -23.90 25.92 18.40
N ALA A 261 -23.79 27.25 18.48
CA ALA A 261 -24.53 27.95 19.53
C ALA A 261 -25.99 28.04 19.05
N PRO A 262 -26.97 27.37 19.69
CA PRO A 262 -28.37 27.59 19.37
C PRO A 262 -28.63 29.09 19.52
N GLN A 263 -29.05 29.73 18.42
CA GLN A 263 -29.62 31.08 18.49
C GLN A 263 -30.71 31.02 19.56
N PRO A 264 -30.67 31.84 20.62
CA PRO A 264 -31.80 31.94 21.51
C PRO A 264 -33.01 32.28 20.64
N VAL A 265 -34.06 31.47 20.73
CA VAL A 265 -35.34 31.70 20.05
C VAL A 265 -35.95 32.94 20.71
N CYS A 266 -35.44 34.12 20.36
CA CYS A 266 -35.97 35.38 20.82
C CYS A 266 -37.10 35.76 19.86
N CYS A 267 -38.31 35.55 20.38
CA CYS A 267 -39.56 36.16 19.95
C CYS A 267 -40.03 35.75 18.54
N GLY A 268 -40.75 34.62 18.47
CA GLY A 268 -41.66 34.38 17.35
C GLY A 268 -42.71 35.49 17.26
N PRO A 269 -43.21 35.81 16.05
CA PRO A 269 -44.25 36.83 15.89
C PRO A 269 -45.48 36.40 16.68
N THR A 270 -45.86 37.23 17.64
CA THR A 270 -47.15 37.16 18.34
C THR A 270 -48.26 37.05 17.30
N HIS A 271 -49.02 35.96 17.35
CA HIS A 271 -50.30 35.81 16.66
C HIS A 271 -51.19 37.00 17.03
N ALA A 272 -51.27 37.99 16.14
CA ALA A 272 -52.33 38.99 16.19
C ALA A 272 -53.62 38.28 15.78
N GLY A 273 -54.50 38.06 16.77
CA GLY A 273 -55.80 37.46 16.57
C GLY A 273 -56.65 38.27 15.59
N THR A 274 -57.14 37.62 14.54
CA THR A 274 -58.26 38.09 13.74
C THR A 274 -59.56 37.75 14.45
N PRO A 275 -60.44 38.72 14.78
CA PRO A 275 -61.78 38.42 15.26
C PRO A 275 -62.63 37.94 14.07
N SER A 276 -63.34 36.85 14.29
CA SER A 276 -64.38 36.33 13.40
C SER A 276 -65.57 37.31 13.34
N PRO A 277 -66.10 37.65 12.15
CA PRO A 277 -67.43 38.22 12.05
C PRO A 277 -68.45 37.09 11.81
N GLN A 278 -69.44 37.04 12.70
CA GLN A 278 -70.71 36.38 12.48
C GLN A 278 -71.45 37.04 11.30
N ARG A 279 -71.84 36.26 10.29
CA ARG A 279 -73.20 36.15 9.71
C ARG A 279 -73.17 35.28 8.45
#